data_AF-A0A7G1IBB5-F1
#
_entry.id   AF-A0A7G1IBB5-F1
#
_cell.length_a   1.000
_cell.length_b   1.000
_cell.length_c   1.000
_cell.angle_alpha   90.00
_cell.angle_beta   90.00
_cell.angle_gamma   90.00
#
_symmetry.space_group_name_H-M   'P 1'
#
loop_
_entity.id
_entity.type
_entity.pdbx_description
1 polymer ?
#
loop_
_entity_poly.entity_id
_entity_poly.type
_entity_poly.pdbx_seq_one_letter_code
_entity_poly.pdbx_strand_id
1 'polypeptide(L)'
;MLAERARRVAEARLEPLATRLAHVRGVAAAAERLVSRIDPLEADALIAAAWLHDVGYAPSLRATGFHPVDGAVFVRAENFPPVVVSLVAYHTGAVFEARERGLSDVLAEFPQPPDFCWTY
;
A
#
# COMPACT_ATOMS: atom_id res chain seq x y z
N MET A 1 13.42 9.69 3.19
CA MET A 1 12.62 8.64 3.87
C MET A 1 11.49 8.23 2.94
N LEU A 2 11.14 6.96 2.94
CA LEU A 2 10.10 6.36 2.10
C LEU A 2 8.74 6.97 2.41
N ALA A 3 8.40 7.15 3.69
CA ALA A 3 7.12 7.70 4.14
C ALA A 3 6.84 9.09 3.55
N GLU A 4 7.83 9.97 3.57
CA GLU A 4 7.70 11.33 3.04
C GLU A 4 7.53 11.35 1.51
N ARG A 5 8.22 10.44 0.80
CA ARG A 5 8.02 10.29 -0.64
C ARG A 5 6.63 9.72 -0.94
N ALA A 6 6.22 8.69 -0.20
CA ALA A 6 4.91 8.04 -0.31
C ALA A 6 3.76 9.02 -0.06
N ARG A 7 3.88 9.87 0.97
CA ARG A 7 2.94 10.95 1.25
C ARG A 7 2.72 11.85 0.04
N ARG A 8 3.79 12.40 -0.55
CA ARG A 8 3.66 13.30 -1.71
C ARG A 8 2.98 12.61 -2.90
N VAL A 9 3.32 11.34 -3.14
CA VAL A 9 2.69 10.54 -4.20
C VAL A 9 1.21 10.34 -3.92
N ALA A 10 0.84 9.92 -2.70
CA ALA A 10 -0.53 9.71 -2.30
C ALA A 10 -1.37 10.99 -2.38
N GLU A 11 -0.85 12.11 -1.85
CA GLU A 11 -1.51 13.42 -1.91
C GLU A 11 -1.74 13.87 -3.35
N ALA A 12 -0.77 13.69 -4.24
CA ALA A 12 -0.91 14.07 -5.64
C ALA A 12 -1.90 13.18 -6.42
N ARG A 13 -1.93 11.87 -6.16
CA ARG A 13 -2.79 10.93 -6.92
C ARG A 13 -4.21 10.85 -6.38
N LEU A 14 -4.42 11.10 -5.09
CA LEU A 14 -5.72 11.01 -4.43
C LEU A 14 -6.37 12.38 -4.19
N GLU A 15 -5.77 13.49 -4.64
CA GLU A 15 -6.36 14.84 -4.54
C GLU A 15 -7.83 14.88 -5.02
N PRO A 16 -8.21 14.27 -6.16
CA PRO A 16 -9.61 14.26 -6.60
C PRO A 16 -10.55 13.41 -5.73
N LEU A 17 -10.01 12.61 -4.81
CA LEU A 17 -10.72 11.65 -3.97
C LEU A 17 -10.62 12.03 -2.50
N ALA A 18 -11.18 13.20 -2.13
CA ALA A 18 -11.01 13.81 -0.80
C ALA A 18 -11.26 12.85 0.38
N THR A 19 -12.33 12.05 0.35
CA THR A 19 -12.63 11.06 1.41
C THR A 19 -11.54 9.98 1.51
N ARG A 20 -11.02 9.52 0.36
CA ARG A 20 -9.96 8.50 0.28
C ARG A 20 -8.63 9.07 0.78
N LEU A 21 -8.31 10.31 0.39
CA LEU A 21 -7.11 10.99 0.89
C LEU A 21 -7.17 11.21 2.40
N ALA A 22 -8.33 11.60 2.96
CA ALA A 22 -8.52 11.69 4.40
C ALA A 22 -8.34 10.34 5.11
N HIS A 23 -8.86 9.25 4.53
CA HIS A 23 -8.66 7.90 5.05
C HIS A 23 -7.18 7.53 5.11
N VAL A 24 -6.46 7.66 3.99
CA VAL A 24 -5.03 7.36 3.89
C VAL A 24 -4.20 8.17 4.90
N ARG A 25 -4.48 9.47 5.05
CA ARG A 25 -3.84 10.32 6.08
C ARG A 25 -4.06 9.79 7.49
N GLY A 26 -5.29 9.36 7.81
CA GLY A 26 -5.64 8.79 9.10
C GLY A 26 -4.90 7.49 9.40
N VAL A 27 -4.82 6.59 8.42
CA VAL A 27 -4.12 5.30 8.54
C VAL A 27 -2.61 5.52 8.71
N ALA A 28 -2.01 6.41 7.91
CA ALA A 28 -0.59 6.74 8.03
C ALA A 28 -0.25 7.34 9.40
N ALA A 29 -1.06 8.29 9.91
CA ALA A 29 -0.88 8.84 11.24
C ALA A 29 -1.03 7.78 12.35
N ALA A 30 -1.90 6.78 12.15
CA ALA A 30 -2.01 5.66 13.08
C ALA A 30 -0.77 4.75 13.03
N ALA A 31 -0.26 4.45 11.83
CA ALA A 31 0.97 3.69 11.66
C ALA A 31 2.15 4.37 12.36
N GLU A 32 2.34 5.68 12.16
CA GLU A 32 3.39 6.48 12.82
C GLU A 32 3.37 6.35 14.35
N ARG A 33 2.19 6.24 14.97
CA ARG A 33 2.06 6.05 16.43
C ARG A 33 2.40 4.63 16.89
N LEU A 34 2.21 3.63 16.04
CA LEU A 34 2.34 2.21 16.39
C LEU A 34 3.76 1.66 16.17
N VAL A 35 4.52 2.23 15.23
CA VAL A 35 5.84 1.69 14.83
C VAL A 35 6.97 1.89 15.85
N SER A 36 6.71 2.47 17.03
CA SER A 36 7.71 2.72 18.07
C SER A 36 8.47 1.49 18.60
N ARG A 37 7.98 0.28 18.29
CA ARG A 37 8.59 -1.01 18.69
C ARG A 37 9.18 -1.80 17.51
N ILE A 38 9.22 -1.20 16.33
CA ILE A 38 9.65 -1.85 15.08
C ILE A 38 11.01 -1.28 14.67
N ASP A 39 11.82 -2.07 13.97
CA ASP A 39 13.06 -1.57 13.37
C ASP A 39 12.78 -0.30 12.53
N PRO A 40 13.60 0.76 12.63
CA PRO A 40 13.32 2.02 11.94
C PRO A 40 13.16 1.91 10.42
N LEU A 41 13.87 0.99 9.76
CA LEU A 41 13.76 0.80 8.31
C LEU A 41 12.44 0.11 7.95
N GLU A 42 12.04 -0.88 8.74
CA GLU A 42 10.74 -1.54 8.60
C GLU A 42 9.58 -0.59 8.93
N ALA A 43 9.76 0.27 9.93
CA ALA A 43 8.82 1.32 10.30
C ALA A 43 8.58 2.32 9.16
N ASP A 44 9.64 2.81 8.51
CA ASP A 44 9.52 3.74 7.37
C ASP A 44 8.80 3.08 6.18
N ALA A 45 9.06 1.79 5.92
CA ALA A 45 8.35 1.03 4.89
C ALA A 45 6.87 0.81 5.23
N LEU A 46 6.53 0.50 6.49
CA LEU A 46 5.14 0.35 6.95
C LEU A 46 4.35 1.65 6.82
N ILE A 47 4.93 2.78 7.23
CA ILE A 47 4.29 4.09 7.07
C ILE A 47 4.14 4.43 5.59
N ALA A 48 5.15 4.15 4.75
CA ALA A 48 5.05 4.34 3.31
C ALA A 48 3.93 3.51 2.68
N ALA A 49 3.78 2.24 3.07
CA ALA A 49 2.69 1.40 2.62
C ALA A 49 1.33 1.91 3.10
N ALA A 50 1.23 2.41 4.33
CA ALA A 50 0.01 3.03 4.85
C ALA A 50 -0.43 4.25 4.02
N TRP A 51 0.52 5.07 3.57
CA TRP A 51 0.26 6.16 2.63
C TRP A 51 -0.20 5.68 1.24
N LEU A 52 0.25 4.52 0.78
CA LEU A 52 0.07 4.09 -0.61
C LEU A 52 -0.99 3.01 -0.81
N HIS A 53 -1.50 2.37 0.24
CA HIS A 53 -2.38 1.18 0.11
C HIS A 53 -3.57 1.42 -0.82
N ASP A 54 -4.18 2.59 -0.71
CA ASP A 54 -5.38 2.98 -1.48
C ASP A 54 -5.07 3.79 -2.75
N VAL A 55 -3.80 3.93 -3.15
CA VAL A 55 -3.43 4.76 -4.31
C VAL A 55 -4.02 4.22 -5.62
N GLY A 56 -4.24 2.91 -5.71
CA GLY A 56 -4.87 2.26 -6.86
C GLY A 56 -6.32 2.67 -7.10
N TYR A 57 -6.97 3.39 -6.17
CA TYR A 57 -8.27 4.01 -6.42
C TYR A 57 -8.21 5.24 -7.34
N ALA A 58 -7.04 5.85 -7.53
CA ALA A 58 -6.89 7.00 -8.41
C ALA A 58 -7.35 6.62 -9.83
N PRO A 59 -8.28 7.38 -10.45
CA PRO A 59 -8.82 7.02 -11.77
C PRO A 59 -7.74 6.88 -12.86
N SER A 60 -6.64 7.63 -12.75
CA SER A 60 -5.50 7.59 -13.66
C SER A 60 -4.63 6.33 -13.53
N LEU A 61 -4.81 5.54 -12.47
CA LEU A 61 -4.04 4.32 -12.19
C LEU A 61 -4.83 3.04 -12.46
N ARG A 62 -6.14 3.17 -12.72
CA ARG A 62 -7.02 2.02 -12.91
C ARG A 62 -6.67 1.27 -14.19
N ALA A 63 -6.30 0.00 -14.06
CA ALA A 63 -6.03 -0.90 -15.19
C ALA A 63 -6.91 -2.15 -15.12
N THR A 64 -6.96 -2.80 -13.96
CA THR A 64 -7.78 -3.98 -13.69
C THR A 64 -9.10 -3.63 -13.00
N GLY A 65 -9.17 -2.47 -12.34
CA GLY A 65 -10.28 -2.11 -11.46
C GLY A 65 -10.20 -2.77 -10.07
N PHE A 66 -9.11 -3.48 -9.78
CA PHE A 66 -8.80 -4.02 -8.46
C PHE A 66 -7.65 -3.22 -7.86
N HIS A 67 -7.99 -2.28 -6.97
CA HIS A 67 -7.07 -1.27 -6.45
C HIS A 67 -5.79 -1.81 -5.77
N PRO A 68 -5.73 -3.00 -5.14
CA PRO A 68 -4.48 -3.51 -4.60
C PRO A 68 -3.47 -3.84 -5.71
N VAL A 69 -3.92 -4.46 -6.81
CA VAL A 69 -3.08 -4.75 -7.97
C VAL A 69 -2.70 -3.48 -8.70
N ASP A 70 -3.68 -2.63 -9.03
CA ASP A 70 -3.43 -1.37 -9.76
C ASP A 70 -2.46 -0.46 -8.97
N GLY A 71 -2.63 -0.41 -7.64
CA GLY A 71 -1.72 0.28 -6.73
C GLY A 71 -0.32 -0.34 -6.69
N ALA A 72 -0.21 -1.67 -6.58
CA ALA A 72 1.07 -2.35 -6.51
C ALA A 72 1.87 -2.24 -7.82
N VAL A 73 1.22 -2.32 -8.98
CA VAL A 73 1.83 -2.05 -10.29
C VAL A 73 2.44 -0.65 -10.31
N PHE A 74 1.64 0.35 -9.91
CA PHE A 74 2.08 1.73 -9.90
C PHE A 74 3.24 1.98 -8.92
N VAL A 75 3.14 1.49 -7.69
CA VAL A 75 4.16 1.66 -6.65
C VAL A 75 5.48 0.97 -7.04
N ARG A 76 5.42 -0.17 -7.73
CA ARG A 76 6.60 -0.84 -8.31
C ARG A 76 7.23 0.00 -9.43
N ALA A 77 6.43 0.56 -10.33
CA ALA A 77 6.91 1.43 -11.41
C ALA A 77 7.55 2.73 -10.87
N GLU A 78 7.07 3.23 -9.73
CA GLU A 78 7.67 4.32 -8.98
C GLU A 78 8.93 3.90 -8.20
N ASN A 79 9.48 2.70 -8.35
CA ASN A 79 10.70 2.26 -7.67
C ASN A 79 10.63 2.33 -6.14
N PHE A 80 9.48 2.07 -5.53
CA PHE A 80 9.42 1.81 -4.09
C PHE A 80 9.98 0.42 -3.76
N PRO A 81 10.49 0.20 -2.53
CA PRO A 81 11.05 -1.09 -2.15
C PRO A 81 10.05 -2.25 -2.26
N PRO A 82 10.51 -3.49 -2.52
CA PRO A 82 9.64 -4.65 -2.68
C PRO A 82 8.67 -4.88 -1.52
N VAL A 83 9.08 -4.60 -0.28
CA VAL A 83 8.21 -4.71 0.90
C VAL A 83 7.02 -3.74 0.84
N VAL A 84 7.21 -2.51 0.35
CA VAL A 84 6.12 -1.53 0.20
C VAL A 84 5.16 -1.99 -0.90
N VAL A 85 5.70 -2.44 -2.04
CA VAL A 85 4.91 -3.00 -3.15
C VAL A 85 4.05 -4.18 -2.66
N SER A 86 4.67 -5.09 -1.90
CA SER A 86 4.00 -6.26 -1.32
C SER A 86 2.87 -5.86 -0.37
N LEU A 87 3.13 -4.96 0.57
CA LEU A 87 2.12 -4.50 1.53
C LEU A 87 0.94 -3.81 0.82
N VAL A 88 1.19 -3.07 -0.26
CA VAL A 88 0.15 -2.48 -1.10
C VAL A 88 -0.63 -3.55 -1.87
N ALA A 89 0.02 -4.59 -2.40
CA ALA A 89 -0.67 -5.65 -3.14
C ALA A 89 -1.61 -6.48 -2.25
N TYR A 90 -1.22 -6.71 -1.00
CA TYR A 90 -1.87 -7.67 -0.10
C TYR A 90 -2.67 -7.03 1.05
N HIS A 91 -3.01 -5.75 0.96
CA HIS A 91 -3.77 -5.07 2.02
C HIS A 91 -5.25 -5.52 2.06
N THR A 92 -5.90 -5.33 3.22
CA THR A 92 -7.36 -5.39 3.42
C THR A 92 -8.06 -6.57 2.72
N GLY A 93 -7.62 -7.80 2.98
CA GLY A 93 -8.30 -8.99 2.45
C GLY A 93 -8.14 -9.20 0.93
N ALA A 94 -7.19 -8.53 0.27
CA ALA A 94 -6.98 -8.61 -1.18
C ALA A 94 -6.92 -10.04 -1.72
N VAL A 95 -6.40 -11.01 -0.96
CA VAL A 95 -6.36 -12.43 -1.35
C VAL A 95 -7.77 -13.00 -1.60
N PHE A 96 -8.73 -12.68 -0.73
CA PHE A 96 -10.11 -13.14 -0.85
C PHE A 96 -10.81 -12.44 -2.02
N GLU A 97 -10.68 -11.11 -2.11
CA GLU A 97 -11.29 -10.33 -3.18
C GLU A 97 -10.72 -10.70 -4.56
N ALA A 98 -9.42 -10.95 -4.66
CA ALA A 98 -8.78 -11.42 -5.89
C ALA A 98 -9.35 -12.77 -6.34
N ARG A 99 -9.60 -13.69 -5.40
CA ARG A 99 -10.24 -14.98 -5.69
C ARG A 99 -11.67 -14.80 -6.23
N GLU A 100 -12.47 -13.92 -5.62
CA GLU A 100 -13.83 -13.65 -6.08
C GLU A 100 -13.87 -13.00 -7.47
N ARG A 101 -12.84 -12.22 -7.80
CA ARG A 101 -12.71 -11.51 -9.09
C ARG A 101 -11.97 -12.29 -10.17
N GLY A 102 -11.45 -13.50 -9.88
CA GLY A 102 -10.63 -14.26 -10.82
C GLY A 102 -9.26 -13.64 -11.11
N LEU A 103 -8.72 -12.85 -10.17
CA LEU A 103 -7.45 -12.13 -10.26
C LEU A 103 -6.35 -12.72 -9.35
N SER A 104 -6.54 -13.94 -8.84
CA SER A 104 -5.55 -14.59 -7.95
C SER A 104 -4.17 -14.72 -8.57
N ASP A 105 -4.09 -15.08 -9.86
CA ASP A 105 -2.81 -15.25 -10.55
C ASP A 105 -2.10 -13.91 -10.74
N VAL A 106 -2.85 -12.84 -11.04
CA VAL A 106 -2.32 -11.47 -11.17
C VAL A 106 -1.80 -10.97 -9.82
N LEU A 107 -2.52 -11.23 -8.73
CA LEU A 107 -2.05 -10.88 -7.39
C LEU A 107 -0.79 -11.67 -7.01
N ALA A 108 -0.69 -12.94 -7.41
CA ALA A 108 0.45 -13.80 -7.12
C ALA A 108 1.77 -13.39 -7.82
N GLU A 109 1.72 -12.46 -8.79
CA GLU A 109 2.93 -11.86 -9.37
C GLU A 109 3.68 -10.94 -8.39
N PHE A 110 3.03 -10.54 -7.30
CA PHE A 110 3.63 -9.71 -6.26
C PHE A 110 4.20 -10.59 -5.12
N PRO A 111 5.35 -10.22 -4.53
CA PRO A 111 5.85 -10.93 -3.35
C PRO A 111 4.82 -10.87 -2.21
N GLN A 112 4.63 -11.98 -1.50
CA GLN A 112 3.80 -11.96 -0.28
C GLN A 112 4.45 -11.10 0.81
N PRO A 113 3.65 -10.48 1.70
CA PRO A 113 4.18 -9.70 2.79
C PRO A 113 5.11 -10.54 3.66
N PRO A 114 6.20 -9.97 4.17
CA PRO A 114 7.05 -10.67 5.12
C PRO A 114 6.22 -11.01 6.37
N ASP A 115 6.50 -12.19 6.96
CA ASP A 115 6.02 -12.49 8.29
C ASP A 115 6.68 -11.52 9.27
N PHE A 116 5.95 -10.50 9.72
CA PHE A 116 6.37 -9.73 10.88
C PHE A 116 6.23 -10.64 12.10
N CYS A 117 7.32 -11.34 12.43
CA CYS A 117 7.38 -12.18 13.61
C CYS A 117 7.28 -11.26 14.84
N TRP A 118 6.08 -11.11 15.39
CA TRP A 118 5.88 -10.48 16.70
C TRP A 118 6.42 -11.42 17.77
N THR A 119 7.74 -11.51 17.92
CA THR A 119 8.32 -12.17 19.09
C THR A 119 7.94 -11.36 20.32
N TYR A 120 7.06 -11.92 21.14
CA TYR A 120 6.62 -11.41 22.44
C TYR A 120 7.72 -11.59 23.50
#